data_AF-A0A516HE07-F1
#
_entry.id   AF-A0A516HE07-F1
#
_cell.length_a   1.000
_cell.length_b   1.000
_cell.length_c   1.000
_cell.angle_alpha   90.00
_cell.angle_beta   90.00
_cell.angle_gamma   90.00
#
_symmetry.space_group_name_H-M   'P 1'
#
loop_
_entity.id
_entity.type
_entity.pdbx_description
1 polymer ?
#
loop_
_entity_poly.entity_id
_entity_poly.type
_entity_poly.pdbx_seq_one_letter_code
_entity_poly.pdbx_strand_id
1 'polypeptide(L)'
;MKKFTDLLKVGLLSTLLALPTFANAELIKLLDFTETAEEDEGPVPGVFTFEDLLGISGFDVTFTTIGGDFHWLDAGSGLGVCKTDDCNNNSDDNINVGEGITFTFTLDGSPFNVDDMTLLFVGHENEGGIMESIVEKVPGQFVTIDNNSPMFTYLGTTDTYPMSVVSGELYLGSVWISNELLPPQSIPEPGNLLLFLSGLTGILIARRKSQTDIK
;
A
#
# COMPACT_ATOMS: atom_id res chain seq x y z
N MET A 1 33.91 -32.52 -28.42
CA MET A 1 33.62 -32.07 -27.03
C MET A 1 33.18 -30.61 -26.92
N LYS A 2 33.85 -29.62 -27.53
CA LYS A 2 33.45 -28.19 -27.44
C LYS A 2 31.99 -27.89 -27.83
N LYS A 3 31.51 -28.42 -28.96
CA LYS A 3 30.11 -28.17 -29.43
C LYS A 3 29.03 -28.59 -28.43
N PHE A 4 29.27 -29.65 -27.65
CA PHE A 4 28.31 -30.17 -26.68
C PHE A 4 28.25 -29.29 -25.42
N THR A 5 29.39 -28.73 -25.01
CA THR A 5 29.47 -27.81 -23.86
C THR A 5 28.87 -26.44 -24.19
N ASP A 6 28.97 -25.98 -25.44
CA ASP A 6 28.33 -24.72 -25.86
C ASP A 6 26.81 -24.85 -25.96
N LEU A 7 26.29 -25.98 -26.46
CA LEU A 7 24.85 -26.28 -26.49
C LEU A 7 24.24 -26.35 -25.09
N LEU A 8 24.96 -26.97 -24.14
CA LEU A 8 24.52 -27.06 -22.75
C LEU A 8 24.42 -25.67 -22.09
N LYS A 9 25.39 -24.78 -22.37
CA LYS A 9 25.41 -23.41 -21.83
C LYS A 9 24.24 -22.58 -22.36
N VAL A 10 23.96 -22.67 -23.66
CA VAL A 10 22.83 -21.95 -24.27
C VAL A 10 21.50 -22.47 -23.72
N GLY A 11 21.35 -23.80 -23.63
CA GLY A 11 20.14 -24.40 -23.04
C GLY A 11 19.93 -23.95 -21.59
N LEU A 12 20.97 -23.98 -20.76
CA LEU A 12 20.89 -23.55 -19.36
C LEU A 12 20.51 -22.07 -19.24
N LEU A 13 21.11 -21.21 -20.07
CA LEU A 13 20.83 -19.78 -20.06
C LEU A 13 19.39 -19.47 -20.50
N SER A 14 18.92 -20.13 -21.56
CA SER A 14 17.52 -20.01 -22.01
C SER A 14 16.53 -20.52 -20.96
N THR A 15 16.89 -21.57 -20.21
CA THR A 15 16.02 -22.10 -19.14
C THR A 15 15.97 -21.16 -17.95
N LEU A 16 17.11 -20.56 -17.56
CA LEU A 16 17.19 -19.55 -16.51
C LEU A 16 16.38 -18.28 -16.85
N LEU A 17 16.37 -17.89 -18.12
CA LEU A 17 15.61 -16.73 -18.62
C LEU A 17 14.11 -17.01 -18.81
N ALA A 18 13.73 -18.27 -18.90
CA ALA A 18 12.34 -18.70 -19.01
C ALA A 18 11.70 -18.98 -17.63
N LEU A 19 12.45 -18.87 -16.53
CA LEU A 19 11.87 -18.91 -15.20
C LEU A 19 11.06 -17.62 -15.00
N PRO A 20 9.73 -17.70 -14.90
CA PRO A 20 8.96 -16.54 -14.47
C PRO A 20 9.48 -16.17 -13.09
N THR A 21 10.02 -14.96 -12.96
CA THR A 21 10.23 -14.36 -11.64
C THR A 21 8.84 -14.29 -11.01
N PHE A 22 8.62 -15.06 -9.95
CA PHE A 22 7.37 -15.06 -9.20
C PHE A 22 6.99 -13.60 -8.90
N ALA A 23 5.85 -13.15 -9.41
CA ALA A 23 5.21 -11.95 -8.93
C ALA A 23 4.75 -12.28 -7.50
N ASN A 24 5.53 -11.85 -6.52
CA ASN A 24 5.07 -11.92 -5.14
C ASN A 24 4.03 -10.82 -4.97
N ALA A 25 2.91 -11.13 -4.33
CA ALA A 25 1.96 -10.14 -3.84
C ALA A 25 2.76 -9.12 -3.01
N GLU A 26 2.82 -7.89 -3.47
CA GLU A 26 3.52 -6.81 -2.78
C GLU A 26 2.46 -5.90 -2.18
N LEU A 27 2.59 -5.61 -0.88
CA LEU A 27 1.79 -4.59 -0.23
C LEU A 27 2.26 -3.22 -0.71
N ILE A 28 1.36 -2.45 -1.29
CA ILE A 28 1.61 -1.08 -1.73
C ILE A 28 1.00 -0.11 -0.73
N LYS A 29 1.80 0.86 -0.29
CA LYS A 29 1.31 1.97 0.55
C LYS A 29 0.45 2.88 -0.33
N LEU A 30 -0.81 3.04 0.04
CA LEU A 30 -1.77 3.84 -0.71
C LEU A 30 -1.81 5.27 -0.21
N LEU A 31 -1.87 5.44 1.11
CA LEU A 31 -1.95 6.73 1.80
C LEU A 31 -1.08 6.65 3.06
N ASP A 32 -0.37 7.74 3.35
CA ASP A 32 0.42 7.92 4.56
C ASP A 32 0.07 9.25 5.21
N PHE A 33 -0.60 9.19 6.36
CA PHE A 33 -0.99 10.36 7.13
C PHE A 33 0.10 10.78 8.11
N THR A 34 1.08 9.91 8.39
CA THR A 34 2.22 10.25 9.25
C THR A 34 3.18 11.24 8.59
N GLU A 35 3.07 11.39 7.26
CA GLU A 35 3.84 12.35 6.45
C GLU A 35 3.12 13.70 6.25
N THR A 36 2.02 13.95 6.97
CA THR A 36 1.30 15.23 6.92
C THR A 36 2.22 16.36 7.41
N ALA A 37 2.35 17.41 6.60
CA ALA A 37 3.14 18.59 6.95
C ALA A 37 2.40 19.47 7.97
N GLU A 38 3.13 20.20 8.82
CA GLU A 38 2.53 21.10 9.83
C GLU A 38 1.60 22.15 9.20
N GLU A 39 1.90 22.63 7.99
CA GLU A 39 1.03 23.56 7.27
C GLU A 39 -0.28 22.97 6.75
N ASP A 40 -0.37 21.65 6.64
CA ASP A 40 -1.52 20.90 6.14
C ASP A 40 -2.35 20.27 7.28
N GLU A 41 -1.94 20.48 8.54
CA GLU A 41 -2.69 20.07 9.72
C GLU A 41 -4.06 20.75 9.75
N GLY A 42 -5.12 19.98 10.03
CA GLY A 42 -6.44 20.55 10.21
C GLY A 42 -7.60 19.63 9.84
N PRO A 43 -8.82 20.21 9.79
CA PRO A 43 -10.04 19.45 9.58
C PRO A 43 -10.20 19.08 8.11
N VAL A 44 -10.60 17.85 7.89
CA VAL A 44 -11.04 17.32 6.60
C VAL A 44 -12.53 16.92 6.73
N PRO A 45 -13.37 17.18 5.72
CA PRO A 45 -14.79 16.82 5.80
C PRO A 45 -14.99 15.35 6.16
N GLY A 46 -16.01 15.05 6.98
CA GLY A 46 -16.32 13.68 7.44
C GLY A 46 -16.63 12.67 6.33
N VAL A 47 -16.83 13.15 5.11
CA VAL A 47 -16.79 12.35 3.89
C VAL A 47 -15.77 13.00 2.97
N PHE A 48 -14.68 12.30 2.67
CA PHE A 48 -13.60 12.82 1.84
C PHE A 48 -13.07 11.75 0.90
N THR A 49 -12.79 12.14 -0.34
CA THR A 49 -12.33 11.23 -1.40
C THR A 49 -10.93 11.63 -1.83
N PHE A 50 -10.00 10.67 -1.77
CA PHE A 50 -8.71 10.78 -2.42
C PHE A 50 -8.84 10.19 -3.83
N GLU A 51 -8.54 11.01 -4.84
CA GLU A 51 -8.72 10.69 -6.25
C GLU A 51 -7.40 10.23 -6.90
N ASP A 52 -7.51 9.46 -7.97
CA ASP A 52 -6.40 9.06 -8.86
C ASP A 52 -5.20 8.43 -8.12
N LEU A 53 -5.48 7.57 -7.15
CA LEU A 53 -4.49 6.92 -6.30
C LEU A 53 -3.48 6.12 -7.12
N LEU A 54 -2.23 6.14 -6.69
CA LEU A 54 -1.10 5.50 -7.37
C LEU A 54 -0.90 5.98 -8.82
N GLY A 55 -1.48 7.13 -9.20
CA GLY A 55 -1.46 7.64 -10.57
C GLY A 55 -2.38 6.87 -11.53
N ILE A 56 -3.31 6.07 -11.02
CA ILE A 56 -4.31 5.34 -11.80
C ILE A 56 -5.55 6.21 -11.88
N SER A 57 -5.90 6.67 -13.08
CA SER A 57 -7.08 7.53 -13.24
C SER A 57 -8.36 6.82 -12.80
N GLY A 58 -9.17 7.51 -11.99
CA GLY A 58 -10.43 7.03 -11.45
C GLY A 58 -10.31 5.97 -10.37
N PHE A 59 -9.10 5.63 -9.91
CA PHE A 59 -8.91 4.77 -8.74
C PHE A 59 -8.95 5.63 -7.47
N ASP A 60 -10.09 5.64 -6.81
CA ASP A 60 -10.36 6.55 -5.71
C ASP A 60 -10.67 5.78 -4.43
N VAL A 61 -10.42 6.41 -3.29
CA VAL A 61 -10.84 5.90 -1.98
C VAL A 61 -11.61 6.99 -1.25
N THR A 62 -12.79 6.64 -0.79
CA THR A 62 -13.62 7.52 0.04
C THR A 62 -13.57 7.06 1.48
N PHE A 63 -13.29 8.02 2.35
CA PHE A 63 -13.27 7.91 3.79
C PHE A 63 -14.58 8.49 4.31
N THR A 64 -15.19 7.81 5.29
CA THR A 64 -16.42 8.28 5.93
C THR A 64 -16.33 8.04 7.43
N THR A 65 -16.45 9.09 8.23
CA THR A 65 -16.51 8.97 9.69
C THR A 65 -17.80 8.28 10.13
N ILE A 66 -17.69 7.44 11.16
CA ILE A 66 -18.85 6.88 11.86
C ILE A 66 -19.37 7.95 12.81
N GLY A 67 -20.46 8.62 12.43
CA GLY A 67 -21.08 9.69 13.23
C GLY A 67 -21.29 11.00 12.47
N GLY A 68 -20.59 11.18 11.34
CA GLY A 68 -20.65 12.41 10.55
C GLY A 68 -19.77 13.54 11.08
N ASP A 69 -18.88 13.23 12.02
CA ASP A 69 -17.84 14.12 12.54
C ASP A 69 -16.76 14.39 11.46
N PHE A 70 -15.88 15.36 11.70
CA PHE A 70 -14.78 15.67 10.79
C PHE A 70 -13.66 14.64 10.93
N HIS A 71 -12.93 14.44 9.84
CA HIS A 71 -11.59 13.87 9.91
C HIS A 71 -10.62 14.95 10.40
N TRP A 72 -9.56 14.56 11.12
CA TRP A 72 -8.50 15.49 11.51
C TRP A 72 -7.15 14.96 11.05
N LEU A 73 -6.44 15.73 10.23
CA LEU A 73 -5.06 15.44 9.86
C LEU A 73 -4.15 16.06 10.91
N ASP A 74 -3.51 15.22 11.73
CA ASP A 74 -2.55 15.64 12.75
C ASP A 74 -1.11 15.45 12.24
N ALA A 75 -0.34 16.52 12.19
CA ALA A 75 1.04 16.50 11.71
C ALA A 75 1.92 15.74 12.72
N GLY A 76 2.61 14.70 12.25
CA GLY A 76 3.46 13.84 13.09
C GLY A 76 2.73 12.69 13.80
N SER A 77 1.40 12.73 13.92
CA SER A 77 0.62 11.59 14.44
C SER A 77 -0.06 10.82 13.30
N GLY A 78 -1.07 11.38 12.63
CA GLY A 78 -1.81 10.68 11.58
C GLY A 78 -3.24 11.20 11.39
N LEU A 79 -4.13 10.35 10.86
CA LEU A 79 -5.54 10.70 10.66
C LEU A 79 -6.38 10.28 11.87
N GLY A 80 -7.08 11.23 12.46
CA GLY A 80 -8.05 11.00 13.52
C GLY A 80 -9.46 11.47 13.19
N VAL A 81 -10.31 11.60 14.21
CA VAL A 81 -11.71 12.02 14.09
C VAL A 81 -11.97 13.13 15.10
N CYS A 82 -12.54 14.23 14.64
CA CYS A 82 -12.80 15.42 15.46
C CYS A 82 -14.27 15.82 15.35
N LYS A 83 -14.94 16.03 16.49
CA LYS A 83 -16.36 16.43 16.55
C LYS A 83 -16.61 17.86 16.07
N THR A 84 -15.56 18.66 15.98
CA THR A 84 -15.62 20.06 15.56
C THR A 84 -14.69 20.27 14.37
N ASP A 85 -14.61 21.49 13.86
CA ASP A 85 -13.63 21.88 12.85
C ASP A 85 -12.30 22.35 13.48
N ASP A 86 -12.14 22.25 14.80
CA ASP A 86 -10.95 22.68 15.53
C ASP A 86 -10.67 21.77 16.75
N CYS A 87 -9.86 20.72 16.55
CA CYS A 87 -9.33 19.88 17.63
C CYS A 87 -7.84 20.08 17.87
N ASN A 88 -7.28 21.22 17.46
CA ASN A 88 -5.84 21.44 17.56
C ASN A 88 -5.37 21.35 19.03
N ASN A 89 -4.33 20.54 19.29
CA ASN A 89 -3.69 20.37 20.59
C ASN A 89 -4.60 19.86 21.74
N ASN A 90 -5.60 19.03 21.44
CA ASN A 90 -6.37 18.33 22.47
C ASN A 90 -6.53 16.84 22.12
N SER A 91 -6.88 16.00 23.10
CA SER A 91 -7.10 14.56 22.89
C SER A 91 -8.36 14.22 22.06
N ASP A 92 -9.10 15.23 21.62
CA ASP A 92 -10.33 15.05 20.83
C ASP A 92 -10.01 14.94 19.33
N ASP A 93 -8.74 14.98 18.94
CA ASP A 93 -8.27 14.75 17.57
C ASP A 93 -7.96 13.27 17.28
N ASN A 94 -7.91 12.40 18.30
CA ASN A 94 -7.76 10.94 18.18
C ASN A 94 -9.04 10.27 17.64
N ILE A 95 -8.92 9.04 17.10
CA ILE A 95 -10.09 8.16 16.94
C ILE A 95 -10.43 7.54 18.30
N ASN A 96 -11.48 8.04 18.94
CA ASN A 96 -11.89 7.65 20.30
C ASN A 96 -12.93 6.53 20.32
N VAL A 97 -13.23 6.03 21.53
CA VAL A 97 -14.27 5.00 21.74
C VAL A 97 -15.61 5.42 21.17
N GLY A 98 -16.15 4.57 20.29
CA GLY A 98 -17.42 4.78 19.58
C GLY A 98 -17.29 5.48 18.23
N GLU A 99 -16.09 6.00 17.90
CA GLU A 99 -15.78 6.62 16.63
C GLU A 99 -15.11 5.63 15.68
N GLY A 100 -15.04 5.99 14.41
CA GLY A 100 -14.35 5.18 13.43
C GLY A 100 -14.48 5.67 12.00
N ILE A 101 -13.98 4.86 11.08
CA ILE A 101 -13.85 5.21 9.66
C ILE A 101 -14.33 4.04 8.81
N THR A 102 -15.09 4.34 7.76
CA THR A 102 -15.42 3.40 6.69
C THR A 102 -14.67 3.79 5.43
N PHE A 103 -14.03 2.81 4.80
CA PHE A 103 -13.37 2.98 3.51
C PHE A 103 -14.20 2.33 2.40
N THR A 104 -14.28 2.99 1.25
CA THR A 104 -14.84 2.44 0.01
C THR A 104 -13.96 2.82 -1.17
N PHE A 105 -13.61 1.84 -2.00
CA PHE A 105 -12.80 2.07 -3.19
C PHE A 105 -13.68 2.08 -4.44
N THR A 106 -13.32 2.92 -5.39
CA THR A 106 -13.92 2.95 -6.72
C THR A 106 -12.86 2.92 -7.80
N LEU A 107 -13.19 2.33 -8.94
CA LEU A 107 -12.42 2.40 -10.17
C LEU A 107 -13.35 2.86 -11.30
N ASP A 108 -13.04 3.99 -11.92
CA ASP A 108 -13.87 4.62 -12.96
C ASP A 108 -15.33 4.84 -12.50
N GLY A 109 -15.50 5.26 -11.24
CA GLY A 109 -16.80 5.50 -10.61
C GLY A 109 -17.62 4.24 -10.29
N SER A 110 -17.07 3.04 -10.51
CA SER A 110 -17.69 1.77 -10.12
C SER A 110 -17.05 1.23 -8.84
N PRO A 111 -17.78 0.54 -7.94
CA PRO A 111 -17.17 -0.09 -6.77
C PRO A 111 -16.02 -1.01 -7.15
N PHE A 112 -14.90 -0.87 -6.44
CA PHE A 112 -13.71 -1.69 -6.62
C PHE A 112 -13.39 -2.37 -5.28
N ASN A 113 -13.26 -3.70 -5.29
CA ASN A 113 -12.99 -4.45 -4.06
C ASN A 113 -11.51 -4.82 -4.02
N VAL A 114 -10.83 -4.43 -2.94
CA VAL A 114 -9.43 -4.80 -2.70
C VAL A 114 -9.40 -6.15 -1.97
N ASP A 115 -8.52 -7.06 -2.39
CA ASP A 115 -8.46 -8.41 -1.80
C ASP A 115 -7.92 -8.38 -0.36
N ASP A 116 -6.84 -7.63 -0.13
CA ASP A 116 -6.24 -7.43 1.19
C ASP A 116 -5.99 -5.94 1.42
N MET A 117 -6.57 -5.40 2.48
CA MET A 117 -6.32 -4.04 2.95
C MET A 117 -5.72 -4.08 4.34
N THR A 118 -4.54 -3.48 4.51
CA THR A 118 -3.87 -3.38 5.82
C THR A 118 -3.91 -1.95 6.32
N LEU A 119 -4.34 -1.79 7.56
CA LEU A 119 -4.33 -0.51 8.26
C LEU A 119 -3.18 -0.52 9.27
N LEU A 120 -2.34 0.51 9.23
CA LEU A 120 -1.33 0.79 10.24
C LEU A 120 -1.86 1.91 11.13
N PHE A 121 -1.83 1.68 12.44
CA PHE A 121 -2.16 2.63 13.47
C PHE A 121 -0.89 3.15 14.15
N VAL A 122 -1.02 4.33 14.72
CA VAL A 122 0.02 5.04 15.45
C VAL A 122 -0.62 5.71 16.67
N GLY A 123 0.18 5.92 17.71
CA GLY A 123 -0.25 6.65 18.89
C GLY A 123 0.28 8.07 18.85
N HIS A 124 -0.23 8.92 19.73
CA HIS A 124 0.24 10.29 19.80
C HIS A 124 1.72 10.31 20.23
N GLU A 125 2.55 11.13 19.57
CA GLU A 125 3.96 11.30 19.92
C GLU A 125 4.18 11.66 21.39
N ASN A 126 3.25 12.43 21.97
CA ASN A 126 3.31 12.88 23.37
C ASN A 126 3.00 11.77 24.39
N GLU A 127 2.36 10.68 23.96
CA GLU A 127 1.92 9.58 24.83
C GLU A 127 2.90 8.40 24.87
N GLY A 128 3.99 8.48 24.09
CA GLY A 128 5.00 7.43 24.01
C GLY A 128 4.58 6.23 23.16
N GLY A 129 3.65 6.43 22.22
CA GLY A 129 3.18 5.44 21.27
C GLY A 129 1.74 5.00 21.51
N ILE A 130 1.39 3.81 21.01
CA ILE A 130 0.02 3.29 21.05
C ILE A 130 -0.27 2.75 22.46
N MET A 131 -1.26 3.33 23.14
CA MET A 131 -1.92 2.68 24.27
C MET A 131 -2.75 1.48 23.78
N GLU A 132 -2.83 0.40 24.58
CA GLU A 132 -3.58 -0.80 24.19
C GLU A 132 -5.04 -0.44 23.85
N SER A 133 -5.39 -0.63 22.57
CA SER A 133 -6.68 -0.27 22.01
C SER A 133 -7.35 -1.48 21.39
N ILE A 134 -8.69 -1.47 21.37
CA ILE A 134 -9.50 -2.52 20.76
C ILE A 134 -10.27 -1.91 19.61
N VAL A 135 -10.05 -2.43 18.41
CA VAL A 135 -10.74 -2.03 17.19
C VAL A 135 -11.70 -3.13 16.76
N GLU A 136 -12.95 -2.78 16.48
CA GLU A 136 -13.92 -3.65 15.83
C GLU A 136 -13.85 -3.41 14.31
N LYS A 137 -13.36 -4.39 13.57
CA LYS A 137 -13.19 -4.28 12.10
C LYS A 137 -14.44 -4.70 11.32
N VAL A 138 -15.30 -5.51 11.93
CA VAL A 138 -16.66 -5.83 11.47
C VAL A 138 -17.46 -6.23 12.71
N PRO A 139 -18.80 -6.15 12.70
CA PRO A 139 -19.61 -6.49 13.88
C PRO A 139 -19.24 -7.84 14.49
N GLY A 140 -18.78 -7.81 15.74
CA GLY A 140 -18.36 -8.97 16.52
C GLY A 140 -16.93 -9.46 16.28
N GLN A 141 -16.12 -8.80 15.43
CA GLN A 141 -14.71 -9.12 15.23
C GLN A 141 -13.81 -8.00 15.74
N PHE A 142 -13.10 -8.30 16.82
CA PHE A 142 -12.22 -7.37 17.52
C PHE A 142 -10.76 -7.71 17.29
N VAL A 143 -9.94 -6.68 17.21
CA VAL A 143 -8.47 -6.78 17.12
C VAL A 143 -7.87 -5.85 18.16
N THR A 144 -6.87 -6.35 18.89
CA THR A 144 -6.06 -5.53 19.80
C THR A 144 -4.95 -4.87 19.01
N ILE A 145 -4.81 -3.55 19.21
CA ILE A 145 -3.79 -2.72 18.59
C ILE A 145 -2.91 -2.14 19.71
N ASP A 146 -1.60 -2.36 19.59
CA ASP A 146 -0.59 -1.89 20.53
C ASP A 146 0.74 -1.64 19.80
N ASN A 147 1.76 -1.17 20.52
CA ASN A 147 3.09 -0.91 19.94
C ASN A 147 3.78 -2.15 19.34
N ASN A 148 3.42 -3.37 19.74
CA ASN A 148 3.99 -4.60 19.21
C ASN A 148 3.22 -5.11 17.98
N SER A 149 1.93 -4.80 17.90
CA SER A 149 1.01 -5.17 16.82
C SER A 149 0.21 -3.95 16.37
N PRO A 150 0.84 -2.96 15.72
CA PRO A 150 0.21 -1.67 15.40
C PRO A 150 -0.68 -1.74 14.15
N MET A 151 -0.98 -2.93 13.64
CA MET A 151 -1.67 -3.07 12.36
C MET A 151 -2.58 -4.30 12.33
N PHE A 152 -3.56 -4.25 11.44
CA PHE A 152 -4.33 -5.43 11.06
C PHE A 152 -4.72 -5.40 9.59
N THR A 153 -5.07 -6.57 9.06
CA THR A 153 -5.45 -6.75 7.66
C THR A 153 -6.90 -7.25 7.55
N TYR A 154 -7.67 -6.63 6.67
CA TYR A 154 -8.90 -7.21 6.13
C TYR A 154 -8.49 -8.25 5.10
N LEU A 155 -8.92 -9.49 5.34
CA LEU A 155 -8.68 -10.60 4.43
C LEU A 155 -9.96 -10.83 3.61
N GLY A 156 -9.81 -10.82 2.29
CA GLY A 156 -10.89 -11.03 1.33
C GLY A 156 -11.61 -9.75 0.92
N THR A 157 -12.42 -9.88 -0.13
CA THR A 157 -13.12 -8.74 -0.76
C THR A 157 -14.41 -8.37 -0.05
N THR A 158 -14.58 -7.08 0.18
CA THR A 158 -15.82 -6.46 0.64
C THR A 158 -16.00 -5.11 -0.05
N ASP A 159 -17.25 -4.66 -0.18
CA ASP A 159 -17.57 -3.36 -0.79
C ASP A 159 -17.23 -2.19 0.15
N THR A 160 -17.24 -2.47 1.46
CA THR A 160 -16.94 -1.50 2.53
C THR A 160 -16.01 -2.12 3.56
N TYR A 161 -15.10 -1.31 4.10
CA TYR A 161 -14.17 -1.70 5.13
C TYR A 161 -14.40 -0.80 6.35
N PRO A 162 -15.28 -1.18 7.30
CA PRO A 162 -15.55 -0.36 8.47
C PRO A 162 -14.53 -0.65 9.57
N MET A 163 -14.15 0.34 10.35
CA MET A 163 -13.50 0.14 11.65
C MET A 163 -14.11 1.06 12.68
N SER A 164 -14.23 0.61 13.92
CA SER A 164 -14.57 1.46 15.07
C SER A 164 -13.68 1.14 16.26
N VAL A 165 -13.34 2.15 17.04
CA VAL A 165 -12.61 1.97 18.30
C VAL A 165 -13.62 1.65 19.39
N VAL A 166 -13.37 0.57 20.13
CA VAL A 166 -14.24 0.07 21.22
C VAL A 166 -13.59 0.29 22.58
N SER A 167 -12.26 0.38 22.62
CA SER A 167 -11.49 0.72 23.81
C SER A 167 -10.19 1.39 23.39
N GLY A 168 -9.72 2.35 24.18
CA GLY A 168 -8.50 3.12 23.90
C GLY A 168 -8.72 4.23 22.86
N GLU A 169 -7.60 4.69 22.31
CA GLU A 169 -7.52 5.78 21.34
C GLU A 169 -6.37 5.51 20.37
N LEU A 170 -6.50 5.96 19.12
CA LEU A 170 -5.58 5.67 18.03
C LEU A 170 -5.63 6.78 16.97
N TYR A 171 -4.54 6.93 16.22
CA TYR A 171 -4.58 7.55 14.89
C TYR A 171 -4.42 6.47 13.81
N LEU A 172 -5.05 6.68 12.66
CA LEU A 172 -4.74 5.93 11.46
C LEU A 172 -3.48 6.53 10.82
N GLY A 173 -2.40 5.76 10.84
CA GLY A 173 -1.12 6.19 10.25
C GLY A 173 -1.09 6.00 8.74
N SER A 174 -1.40 4.80 8.23
CA SER A 174 -1.39 4.54 6.79
C SER A 174 -2.32 3.42 6.34
N VAL A 175 -2.68 3.45 5.06
CA VAL A 175 -3.50 2.43 4.38
C VAL A 175 -2.65 1.75 3.31
N TRP A 176 -2.68 0.42 3.29
CA TRP A 176 -1.94 -0.40 2.35
C TRP A 176 -2.88 -1.40 1.67
N ILE A 177 -2.61 -1.72 0.41
CA ILE A 177 -3.39 -2.71 -0.34
C ILE A 177 -2.47 -3.71 -1.05
N SER A 178 -2.97 -4.92 -1.28
CA SER A 178 -2.31 -5.87 -2.18
C SER A 178 -2.35 -5.38 -3.63
N ASN A 179 -1.25 -5.56 -4.36
CA ASN A 179 -1.13 -5.15 -5.75
C ASN A 179 -1.74 -6.13 -6.77
N GLU A 180 -2.23 -7.30 -6.34
CA GLU A 180 -2.66 -8.38 -7.23
C GLU A 180 -3.82 -8.01 -8.16
N LEU A 181 -4.72 -7.13 -7.69
CA LEU A 181 -5.92 -6.72 -8.43
C LEU A 181 -5.76 -5.40 -9.20
N LEU A 182 -4.64 -4.69 -8.99
CA LEU A 182 -4.43 -3.41 -9.64
C LEU A 182 -4.13 -3.64 -11.14
N PRO A 183 -4.62 -2.74 -12.03
CA PRO A 183 -4.18 -2.73 -13.41
C PRO A 183 -2.65 -2.73 -13.45
N PRO A 184 -2.02 -3.54 -14.34
CA PRO A 184 -0.57 -3.66 -14.38
C PRO A 184 0.05 -2.28 -14.53
N GLN A 185 0.74 -1.85 -13.49
CA GLN A 185 1.52 -0.61 -13.51
C GLN A 185 2.63 -0.79 -14.55
N SER A 186 2.91 0.26 -15.32
CA SER A 186 4.10 0.28 -16.17
C SER A 186 5.32 0.23 -15.26
N ILE A 187 5.84 -0.98 -15.03
CA ILE A 187 7.06 -1.21 -14.26
C ILE A 187 8.16 -0.35 -14.91
N PRO A 188 8.91 0.46 -14.15
CA PRO A 188 10.09 1.11 -14.70
C PRO A 188 11.04 -0.01 -15.12
N GLU A 189 11.22 -0.30 -16.41
CA GLU A 189 12.07 -1.40 -16.86
C GLU A 189 13.54 -1.17 -16.44
N PRO A 190 14.19 -2.09 -15.68
CA PRO A 190 15.65 -2.07 -15.65
C PRO A 190 16.27 -3.47 -15.85
N GLY A 191 15.47 -4.55 -15.85
CA GLY A 191 15.99 -5.92 -15.97
C GLY A 191 16.06 -6.41 -17.42
N ASN A 192 14.92 -6.36 -18.11
CA ASN A 192 14.77 -6.98 -19.43
C ASN A 192 15.52 -6.22 -20.54
N LEU A 193 15.62 -4.89 -20.47
CA LEU A 193 16.43 -4.10 -21.41
C LEU A 193 17.93 -4.39 -21.26
N LEU A 194 18.44 -4.47 -20.03
CA LEU A 194 19.84 -4.82 -19.77
C LEU A 194 20.15 -6.27 -20.14
N LEU A 195 19.22 -7.20 -19.91
CA LEU A 195 19.32 -8.58 -20.36
C LEU A 195 19.28 -8.70 -21.89
N PHE A 196 18.41 -7.95 -22.55
CA PHE A 196 18.32 -7.91 -24.00
C PHE A 196 19.59 -7.29 -24.63
N LEU A 197 20.08 -6.19 -24.07
CA LEU A 197 21.31 -5.52 -24.49
C LEU A 197 22.53 -6.40 -24.26
N SER A 198 22.64 -7.07 -23.11
CA SER A 198 23.74 -8.01 -22.84
C SER A 198 23.69 -9.24 -23.76
N GLY A 199 22.49 -9.76 -24.06
CA GLY A 199 22.28 -10.80 -25.06
C GLY A 199 22.72 -10.39 -26.46
N LEU A 200 22.32 -9.21 -26.92
CA LEU A 200 22.75 -8.61 -28.20
C LEU A 200 24.27 -8.45 -28.27
N THR A 201 24.87 -7.94 -27.19
CA THR A 201 26.32 -7.75 -27.11
C THR A 201 27.07 -9.09 -27.19
N GLY A 202 26.56 -10.13 -26.52
CA GLY A 202 27.08 -11.49 -26.60
C GLY A 202 27.04 -12.08 -28.02
N ILE A 203 25.92 -11.88 -28.74
CA ILE A 203 25.76 -12.33 -30.13
C ILE A 203 26.74 -11.62 -31.07
N LEU A 204 26.93 -10.30 -30.90
CA LEU A 204 27.83 -9.50 -31.73
C LEU A 204 29.30 -9.91 -31.53
N ILE A 205 29.72 -10.20 -30.29
CA ILE A 205 31.07 -10.67 -29.98
C ILE A 205 31.30 -12.08 -30.57
N ALA A 206 30.31 -12.97 -30.46
CA ALA A 206 30.40 -14.33 -31.01
C ALA A 206 30.57 -14.34 -32.54
N ARG A 207 29.88 -13.43 -33.26
CA ARG A 207 30.01 -13.29 -34.72
C ARG A 207 31.41 -12.86 -35.17
N ARG A 208 32.08 -11.96 -34.43
CA ARG A 208 33.44 -11.52 -34.77
C ARG A 208 34.47 -12.64 -34.63
N LYS A 209 34.34 -13.48 -33.60
CA LYS A 209 35.29 -14.58 -33.36
C LYS A 209 35.20 -15.66 -34.46
N SER A 210 33.99 -15.98 -34.92
CA SER A 210 33.76 -16.95 -36.00
C SER A 210 34.39 -16.54 -37.35
N GLN A 211 34.50 -15.23 -37.63
CA GLN A 211 35.14 -14.73 -38.85
C GLN A 211 36.68 -14.72 -38.78
N THR A 212 37.27 -14.85 -37.59
CA THR A 212 38.73 -14.78 -37.42
C THR A 212 39.41 -16.15 -37.56
N ASP A 213 38.64 -17.25 -37.46
CA ASP A 213 39.12 -18.63 -37.58
C ASP A 213 39.12 -19.17 -39.04
N ILE A 214 38.91 -18.30 -40.04
CA ILE A 214 39.07 -18.62 -41.47
C ILE A 214 40.32 -17.90 -41.98
N LYS A 215 41.50 -18.37 -41.60
CA LYS A 215 42.79 -18.10 -42.28
C LYS A 215 43.71 -19.29 -42.11
#